data_AF-A0A6G3CWH2-F1
#
_entry.id   AF-A0A6G3CWH2-F1
#
_cell.length_a   1.000
_cell.length_b   1.000
_cell.length_c   1.000
_cell.angle_alpha   90.00
_cell.angle_beta   90.00
_cell.angle_gamma   90.00
#
_symmetry.space_group_name_H-M   'P 1'
#
loop_
_entity.id
_entity.type
_entity.pdbx_description
1 polymer ?
#
loop_
_entity_poly.entity_id
_entity_poly.type
_entity_poly.pdbx_seq_one_letter_code
_entity_poly.pdbx_strand_id
1 'polypeptide(L)'
;MVSALYPCTITHVRNRPTKYALRHRTYLWLIDPDRPPELPRALRPLARFDARDHFGGTAPTIRAGLDRFLRARGVELGDGTVTMLTQARVFGYVFNPITVYWCHRADGSPLCVVAEVHNTYGGRHGYLLRPDGNDRAVTGKEF
;
A
#
# COMPACT_ATOMS: atom_id res chain seq x y z
N MET A 1 2.03 -15.71 -7.16
CA MET A 1 2.24 -14.44 -7.90
C MET A 1 3.74 -14.23 -8.10
N VAL A 2 4.15 -13.67 -9.23
CA VAL A 2 5.52 -13.20 -9.44
C VAL A 2 5.61 -11.72 -9.09
N SER A 3 6.57 -11.34 -8.25
CA SER A 3 6.80 -9.94 -7.89
C SER A 3 7.25 -9.12 -9.10
N ALA A 4 6.78 -7.88 -9.20
CA ALA A 4 7.08 -7.00 -10.33
C ALA A 4 7.33 -5.55 -9.90
N LEU A 5 8.08 -4.82 -10.73
CA LEU A 5 8.31 -3.38 -10.57
C LEU A 5 7.45 -2.62 -11.58
N TYR A 6 6.68 -1.66 -11.08
CA TYR A 6 5.86 -0.78 -11.89
C TYR A 6 6.50 0.60 -11.98
N PRO A 7 6.86 1.08 -13.17
CA PRO A 7 7.28 2.47 -13.33
C PRO A 7 6.08 3.38 -13.04
N CYS A 8 6.27 4.35 -12.15
CA CYS A 8 5.22 5.25 -11.71
C CYS A 8 5.65 6.70 -11.86
N THR A 9 4.68 7.55 -12.19
CA THR A 9 4.85 9.00 -12.13
C THR A 9 3.92 9.52 -11.05
N ILE A 10 4.48 10.19 -10.06
CA ILE A 10 3.71 10.85 -9.01
C ILE A 10 3.71 12.34 -9.31
N THR A 11 2.53 12.95 -9.25
CA THR A 11 2.36 14.40 -9.39
C THR A 11 1.65 14.93 -8.16
N HIS A 12 2.36 15.72 -7.37
CA HIS A 12 1.79 16.47 -6.26
C HIS A 12 1.32 17.82 -6.76
N VAL A 13 0.01 18.07 -6.73
CA VAL A 13 -0.58 19.35 -7.12
C VAL A 13 -1.17 20.03 -5.90
N ARG A 14 -0.66 21.20 -5.56
CA ARG A 14 -1.21 22.10 -4.56
C ARG A 14 -1.87 23.27 -5.26
N ASN A 15 -3.19 23.42 -5.11
CA ASN A 15 -3.97 24.45 -5.82
C ASN A 15 -4.04 25.80 -5.09
N ARG A 16 -3.65 25.87 -3.81
CA ARG A 16 -3.72 27.07 -2.96
C ARG A 16 -2.54 27.14 -1.97
N PRO A 17 -2.05 28.33 -1.59
CA PRO A 17 -2.45 29.66 -2.07
C PRO A 17 -1.97 29.95 -3.50
N THR A 18 -0.81 29.45 -3.90
CA THR A 18 -0.28 29.49 -5.27
C THR A 18 -0.34 28.09 -5.87
N LYS A 19 -0.71 27.99 -7.16
CA LYS A 19 -0.67 26.70 -7.87
C LYS A 19 0.78 26.22 -7.98
N TYR A 20 1.07 25.06 -7.41
CA TYR A 20 2.36 24.41 -7.47
C TYR A 20 2.16 22.95 -7.84
N ALA A 21 2.93 22.46 -8.81
CA ALA A 21 2.93 21.07 -9.21
C ALA A 21 4.35 20.53 -9.21
N LEU A 22 4.61 19.49 -8.42
CA LEU A 22 5.85 18.73 -8.43
C LEU A 22 5.58 17.37 -9.05
N ARG A 23 6.32 17.03 -10.10
CA ARG A 23 6.24 15.73 -10.77
C ARG A 23 7.57 15.01 -10.62
N HIS A 24 7.53 13.75 -10.18
CA HIS A 24 8.71 12.90 -10.13
C HIS A 24 8.39 11.50 -10.62
N ARG A 25 9.41 10.86 -11.20
CA ARG A 25 9.36 9.46 -11.61
C ARG A 25 9.86 8.60 -10.47
N THR A 26 9.22 7.46 -10.28
CA THR A 26 9.59 6.47 -9.29
C THR A 26 9.19 5.08 -9.78
N TYR A 27 9.33 4.08 -8.94
CA TYR A 27 8.81 2.74 -9.18
C TYR A 27 8.00 2.27 -7.97
N LEU A 28 7.07 1.35 -8.14
CA LEU A 28 6.41 0.65 -7.04
C LEU A 28 6.62 -0.86 -7.19
N TRP A 29 6.67 -1.55 -6.07
CA TRP A 29 6.77 -3.00 -5.97
C TRP A 29 5.39 -3.60 -5.87
N LEU A 30 5.01 -4.44 -6.84
CA LEU A 30 3.86 -5.32 -6.74
C LEU A 30 4.33 -6.65 -6.16
N ILE A 31 3.90 -6.96 -4.94
CA ILE A 31 4.38 -8.09 -4.16
C ILE A 31 3.23 -8.79 -3.43
N ASP A 32 3.52 -9.99 -2.98
CA ASP A 32 2.75 -10.68 -1.95
C ASP A 32 3.28 -10.22 -0.57
N PRO A 33 2.46 -9.59 0.30
CA PRO A 33 2.92 -9.13 1.61
C PRO A 33 3.25 -10.27 2.58
N ASP A 34 2.74 -11.49 2.32
CA ASP A 34 3.07 -12.69 3.10
C ASP A 34 4.43 -13.28 2.66
N ARG A 35 4.87 -12.96 1.45
CA ARG A 35 6.14 -13.42 0.86
C ARG A 35 6.85 -12.28 0.13
N PRO A 36 7.30 -11.24 0.85
CA PRO A 36 7.99 -10.11 0.23
C PRO A 36 9.30 -10.59 -0.41
N PRO A 37 9.71 -10.01 -1.56
CA PRO A 37 10.95 -10.41 -2.21
C PRO A 37 12.15 -10.07 -1.32
N GLU A 38 13.01 -11.05 -1.10
CA GLU A 38 14.25 -10.87 -0.35
C GLU A 38 15.42 -10.62 -1.30
N LEU A 39 16.09 -9.48 -1.12
CA LEU A 39 17.33 -9.20 -1.83
C LEU A 39 18.52 -9.96 -1.19
N PRO A 40 19.57 -10.27 -1.99
CA PRO A 40 20.85 -10.75 -1.46
C PRO A 40 21.38 -9.84 -0.35
N ARG A 41 22.09 -10.39 0.63
CA ARG A 41 22.51 -9.66 1.86
C ARG A 41 23.15 -8.29 1.57
N ALA A 42 24.01 -8.21 0.55
CA ALA A 42 24.68 -6.97 0.16
C ALA A 42 23.73 -5.89 -0.41
N LEU A 43 22.60 -6.32 -0.99
CA LEU A 43 21.60 -5.45 -1.62
C LEU A 43 20.38 -5.19 -0.73
N ARG A 44 20.27 -5.86 0.43
CA ARG A 44 19.17 -5.63 1.39
C ARG A 44 18.95 -4.17 1.79
N PRO A 45 19.98 -3.30 1.89
CA PRO A 45 19.75 -1.88 2.12
C PRO A 45 18.97 -1.18 0.99
N LEU A 46 18.94 -1.74 -0.22
CA LEU A 46 18.29 -1.13 -1.39
C LEU A 46 16.79 -1.41 -1.48
N ALA A 47 16.30 -2.50 -0.90
CA ALA A 47 14.87 -2.78 -0.83
C ALA A 47 14.56 -3.64 0.40
N ARG A 48 13.78 -3.07 1.33
CA ARG A 48 13.24 -3.78 2.48
C ARG A 48 11.78 -3.41 2.69
N PHE A 49 10.98 -4.40 3.03
CA PHE A 49 9.57 -4.24 3.40
C PHE A 49 9.45 -4.47 4.90
N ASP A 50 8.84 -3.53 5.62
CA ASP A 50 8.79 -3.57 7.08
C ASP A 50 7.37 -3.25 7.54
N ALA A 51 6.81 -4.06 8.43
CA ALA A 51 5.48 -3.86 8.99
C ALA A 51 5.34 -2.50 9.70
N ARG A 52 6.46 -1.97 10.22
CA ARG A 52 6.49 -0.65 10.88
C ARG A 52 6.15 0.49 9.95
N ASP A 53 6.29 0.29 8.63
CA ASP A 53 6.00 1.31 7.62
C ASP A 53 4.51 1.39 7.29
N HIS A 54 3.74 0.37 7.64
CA HIS A 54 2.33 0.24 7.26
C HIS A 54 1.37 0.38 8.45
N PHE A 55 0.22 0.98 8.19
CA PHE A 55 -0.85 1.31 9.12
C PHE A 55 -0.30 2.02 10.38
N GLY A 56 -0.57 1.47 11.56
CA GLY A 56 -0.03 2.00 12.82
C GLY A 56 1.42 1.60 13.09
N GLY A 57 2.03 0.75 12.28
CA GLY A 57 3.40 0.24 12.48
C GLY A 57 3.59 -0.65 13.72
N THR A 58 2.49 -1.06 14.37
CA THR A 58 2.49 -1.86 15.61
C THR A 58 2.24 -3.34 15.38
N ALA A 59 1.96 -3.75 14.15
CA ALA A 59 1.70 -5.14 13.81
C ALA A 59 3.03 -5.88 13.55
N PRO A 60 3.11 -7.20 13.84
CA PRO A 60 4.33 -7.98 13.61
C PRO A 60 4.64 -8.18 12.12
N THR A 61 3.62 -8.18 11.26
CA THR A 61 3.75 -8.32 9.80
C THR A 61 2.83 -7.32 9.09
N ILE A 62 3.12 -7.05 7.81
CA ILE A 62 2.27 -6.19 6.96
C ILE A 62 0.87 -6.81 6.85
N ARG A 63 0.79 -8.11 6.63
CA ARG A 63 -0.47 -8.88 6.59
C ARG A 63 -1.28 -8.72 7.87
N ALA A 64 -0.65 -8.88 9.04
CA ALA A 64 -1.35 -8.73 10.32
C ALA A 64 -1.86 -7.29 10.54
N GLY A 65 -1.13 -6.29 10.04
CA GLY A 65 -1.58 -4.89 10.03
C GLY A 65 -2.82 -4.68 9.19
N LEU A 66 -2.84 -5.25 7.98
CA LEU A 66 -3.98 -5.23 7.06
C LEU A 66 -5.19 -5.98 7.64
N ASP A 67 -5.00 -7.19 8.17
CA ASP A 67 -6.08 -7.97 8.77
C ASP A 67 -6.71 -7.20 9.92
N ARG A 68 -5.90 -6.60 10.81
CA ARG A 68 -6.41 -5.76 11.90
C ARG A 68 -7.20 -4.56 11.38
N PHE A 69 -6.73 -3.90 10.32
CA PHE A 69 -7.43 -2.78 9.69
C PHE A 69 -8.79 -3.19 9.11
N LEU A 70 -8.85 -4.34 8.44
CA LEU A 70 -10.06 -4.90 7.84
C LEU A 70 -11.07 -5.33 8.90
N ARG A 71 -10.61 -6.05 9.94
CA ARG A 71 -11.46 -6.50 11.05
C ARG A 71 -12.14 -5.35 11.78
N ALA A 72 -11.40 -4.27 12.03
CA ALA A 72 -11.95 -3.05 12.62
C ALA A 72 -13.08 -2.40 11.78
N ARG A 73 -13.24 -2.81 10.51
CA ARG A 73 -14.28 -2.35 9.58
C ARG A 73 -15.24 -3.46 9.16
N GLY A 74 -15.27 -4.57 9.89
CA GLY A 74 -16.19 -5.68 9.66
C GLY A 74 -15.89 -6.49 8.39
N VAL A 75 -14.64 -6.51 7.94
CA VAL A 75 -14.18 -7.35 6.82
C VAL A 75 -13.22 -8.40 7.35
N GLU A 76 -13.53 -9.67 7.07
CA GLU A 76 -12.63 -10.80 7.35
C GLU A 76 -12.04 -11.30 6.05
N LEU A 77 -10.71 -11.37 5.99
CA LEU A 77 -9.99 -11.86 4.82
C LEU A 77 -9.87 -13.40 4.82
N GLY A 78 -9.77 -14.02 6.00
CA GLY A 78 -9.59 -15.47 6.14
C GLY A 78 -8.40 -15.99 5.34
N ASP A 79 -8.62 -17.10 4.63
CA ASP A 79 -7.64 -17.73 3.72
C ASP A 79 -7.50 -16.99 2.38
N GLY A 80 -8.03 -15.77 2.29
CA GLY A 80 -7.91 -14.89 1.15
C GLY A 80 -6.46 -14.48 0.87
N THR A 81 -6.23 -14.08 -0.38
CA THR A 81 -4.92 -13.65 -0.86
C THR A 81 -4.85 -12.13 -0.97
N VAL A 82 -3.63 -11.60 -0.81
CA VAL A 82 -3.38 -10.16 -0.90
C VAL A 82 -2.33 -9.89 -1.95
N THR A 83 -2.61 -8.91 -2.79
CA THR A 83 -1.62 -8.28 -3.65
C THR A 83 -1.36 -6.89 -3.14
N MET A 84 -0.09 -6.50 -3.01
CA MET A 84 0.31 -5.23 -2.44
C MET A 84 1.16 -4.47 -3.45
N LEU A 85 0.81 -3.21 -3.75
CA LEU A 85 1.62 -2.27 -4.51
C LEU A 85 2.14 -1.18 -3.57
N THR A 86 3.46 -1.11 -3.38
CA THR A 86 4.09 -0.21 -2.38
C THR A 86 5.46 0.26 -2.81
N GLN A 87 5.98 1.30 -2.16
CA GLN A 87 7.42 1.51 -2.12
C GLN A 87 8.13 0.60 -1.12
N ALA A 88 9.35 0.21 -1.48
CA ALA A 88 10.29 -0.42 -0.55
C ALA A 88 11.14 0.65 0.13
N ARG A 89 11.67 0.32 1.31
CA ARG A 89 12.67 1.13 1.99
C ARG A 89 14.01 1.01 1.27
N VAL A 90 14.61 2.15 0.95
CA VAL A 90 15.93 2.29 0.32
C VAL A 90 16.84 3.08 1.26
N PHE A 91 17.99 2.53 1.63
CA PHE A 91 18.96 3.08 2.59
C PHE A 91 18.32 3.58 3.90
N GLY A 92 17.35 2.83 4.42
CA GLY A 92 16.71 3.21 5.67
C GLY A 92 15.70 4.36 5.52
N TYR A 93 15.31 4.76 4.32
CA TYR A 93 14.26 5.76 4.07
C TYR A 93 13.17 5.20 3.15
N VAL A 94 11.92 5.62 3.36
CA VAL A 94 10.80 5.22 2.51
C VAL A 94 9.94 6.44 2.19
N PHE A 95 9.83 6.75 0.90
CA PHE A 95 8.88 7.75 0.41
C PHE A 95 7.73 7.02 -0.30
N ASN A 96 6.77 6.56 0.48
CA ASN A 96 5.65 5.79 -0.01
C ASN A 96 4.37 6.65 -0.04
N PRO A 97 4.01 7.29 -1.15
CA PRO A 97 2.82 8.17 -1.17
C PRO A 97 1.52 7.38 -0.95
N ILE A 98 1.49 6.14 -1.44
CA ILE A 98 0.33 5.27 -1.35
C ILE A 98 0.77 3.80 -1.40
N THR A 99 0.20 2.99 -0.51
CA THR A 99 0.15 1.53 -0.65
C THR A 99 -1.24 1.11 -1.08
N VAL A 100 -1.35 0.23 -2.06
CA VAL A 100 -2.63 -0.35 -2.47
C VAL A 100 -2.61 -1.85 -2.19
N TYR A 101 -3.62 -2.35 -1.49
CA TYR A 101 -3.81 -3.77 -1.20
C TYR A 101 -5.07 -4.26 -1.92
N TRP A 102 -4.93 -5.17 -2.87
CA TRP A 102 -6.07 -5.90 -3.45
C TRP A 102 -6.26 -7.20 -2.69
N CYS A 103 -7.40 -7.29 -2.01
CA CYS A 103 -7.77 -8.43 -1.20
C CYS A 103 -8.75 -9.30 -1.99
N HIS A 104 -8.44 -10.57 -2.13
CA HIS A 104 -9.28 -11.55 -2.81
C HIS A 104 -9.70 -12.64 -1.82
N ARG A 105 -10.90 -13.19 -2.01
CA ARG A 105 -11.36 -14.37 -1.25
C ARG A 105 -10.56 -15.61 -1.66
N ALA A 106 -10.74 -16.70 -0.91
CA ALA A 106 -10.11 -18.00 -1.20
C ALA A 106 -10.46 -18.55 -2.60
N ASP A 107 -11.64 -18.21 -3.13
CA ASP A 107 -12.08 -18.56 -4.49
C ASP A 107 -11.49 -17.64 -5.58
N GLY A 108 -10.66 -16.65 -5.21
CA GLY A 108 -10.06 -15.68 -6.11
C GLY A 108 -10.94 -14.48 -6.45
N SER A 109 -12.20 -14.43 -5.99
CA SER A 109 -13.08 -13.29 -6.24
C SER A 109 -12.63 -12.03 -5.48
N PRO A 110 -12.81 -10.82 -6.05
CA PRO A 110 -12.49 -9.58 -5.35
C PRO A 110 -13.29 -9.44 -4.05
N LEU A 111 -12.58 -9.21 -2.94
CA LEU A 111 -13.21 -8.96 -1.63
C LEU A 111 -13.31 -7.45 -1.37
N CYS A 112 -12.17 -6.76 -1.42
CA CYS A 112 -12.07 -5.32 -1.24
C CYS A 112 -10.69 -4.81 -1.68
N VAL A 113 -10.53 -3.49 -1.72
CA VAL A 113 -9.25 -2.83 -1.90
C VAL A 113 -8.98 -1.95 -0.68
N VAL A 114 -7.74 -1.90 -0.21
CA VAL A 114 -7.32 -0.94 0.81
C VAL A 114 -6.31 0.01 0.20
N ALA A 115 -6.57 1.31 0.29
CA ALA A 115 -5.64 2.36 -0.11
C ALA A 115 -5.08 3.04 1.13
N GLU A 116 -3.84 2.76 1.47
CA GLU A 116 -3.12 3.40 2.56
C GLU A 116 -2.33 4.60 2.02
N VAL A 117 -2.75 5.81 2.36
CA VAL A 117 -2.10 7.05 1.96
C VAL A 117 -1.20 7.53 3.09
N HIS A 118 0.03 7.92 2.74
CA HIS A 118 0.97 8.50 3.69
C HIS A 118 1.09 9.99 3.38
N ASN A 119 1.05 10.82 4.41
CA ASN A 119 1.28 12.25 4.27
C ASN A 119 2.73 12.62 4.61
N THR A 120 3.13 13.82 4.21
CA THR A 120 4.50 14.33 4.41
C THR A 120 4.83 14.61 5.88
N TYR A 121 3.82 14.58 6.77
CA TYR A 121 3.95 14.80 8.22
C TYR A 121 3.97 13.50 9.02
N GLY A 122 4.14 12.34 8.35
CA GLY A 122 4.24 11.02 9.00
C GLY A 122 2.89 10.40 9.36
N GLY A 123 1.78 11.07 9.05
CA GLY A 123 0.44 10.51 9.16
C GLY A 123 0.20 9.44 8.10
N ARG A 124 -0.42 8.35 8.53
CA ARG A 124 -0.82 7.21 7.69
C ARG A 124 -2.31 7.02 7.84
N HIS A 125 -3.00 6.90 6.72
CA HIS A 125 -4.44 6.72 6.73
C HIS A 125 -4.86 5.66 5.71
N GLY A 126 -5.60 4.66 6.17
CA GLY A 126 -6.12 3.58 5.35
C GLY A 126 -7.57 3.83 4.96
N TYR A 127 -7.85 3.77 3.67
CA TYR A 127 -9.20 3.78 3.11
C TYR A 127 -9.61 2.36 2.73
N LEU A 128 -10.76 1.92 3.22
CA LEU A 128 -11.40 0.70 2.73
C LEU A 128 -12.26 1.05 1.52
N LEU A 129 -11.99 0.40 0.40
CA LEU A 129 -12.67 0.56 -0.88
C LEU A 129 -13.40 -0.73 -1.23
N ARG A 130 -14.66 -0.60 -1.62
CA ARG A 130 -15.49 -1.70 -2.13
C ARG A 130 -15.79 -1.41 -3.60
N PRO A 131 -15.11 -2.08 -4.54
CA PRO A 131 -15.41 -1.93 -5.96
C PRO A 131 -16.86 -2.31 -6.26
N ASP A 132 -17.51 -1.54 -7.14
CA ASP A 132 -18.81 -1.87 -7.73
C ASP A 132 -18.66 -2.94 -8.83
N GLY A 133 -19.76 -3.29 -9.49
CA GLY A 133 -19.75 -4.26 -10.60
C GLY A 133 -18.97 -3.82 -11.85
N ASN A 134 -18.43 -2.59 -11.87
CA ASN A 134 -17.59 -2.04 -12.93
C ASN A 134 -16.15 -1.79 -12.44
N ASP A 135 -15.73 -2.42 -11.35
CA ASP A 135 -14.41 -2.28 -10.72
C ASP A 135 -14.06 -0.86 -10.28
N ARG A 136 -15.07 -0.04 -9.95
CA ARG A 136 -14.90 1.33 -9.47
C ARG A 136 -15.22 1.44 -7.99
N ALA A 137 -14.38 2.18 -7.26
CA ALA A 137 -14.66 2.53 -5.87
C ALA A 137 -14.40 4.03 -5.66
N VAL A 138 -15.26 4.66 -4.87
CA VAL A 138 -15.13 6.06 -4.45
C VAL A 138 -15.28 6.12 -2.94
N THR A 139 -14.41 6.90 -2.30
CA THR A 139 -14.51 7.18 -0.87
C THR A 139 -14.32 8.66 -0.61
N GLY A 140 -14.93 9.16 0.46
CA GLY A 140 -14.75 10.53 0.92
C GLY A 140 -13.33 10.75 1.43
N LYS A 141 -12.80 11.96 1.24
CA LYS A 141 -11.52 12.35 1.84
C LYS A 141 -11.74 12.66 3.32
N GLU A 142 -11.26 11.79 4.20
CA GLU A 142 -11.41 11.94 5.66
C GLU A 142 -10.29 12.80 6.32
N PHE A 143 -9.39 13.40 5.54
CA PHE A 143 -8.24 14.20 6.03
C PHE A 143 -7.84 15.33 5.09
#